data_AF-A0A520I4C1-F1
#
_entry.id   AF-A0A520I4C1-F1
#
_cell.length_a   1.000
_cell.length_b   1.000
_cell.length_c   1.000
_cell.angle_alpha   90.00
_cell.angle_beta   90.00
_cell.angle_gamma   90.00
#
_symmetry.space_group_name_H-M   'P 1'
#
loop_
_entity.id
_entity.type
_entity.pdbx_description
1 polymer ?
#
loop_
_entity_poly.entity_id
_entity_poly.type
_entity_poly.pdbx_seq_one_letter_code
_entity_poly.pdbx_strand_id
1 'polypeptide(L)'
;YYESIDLIDAFHPQTILAWGMNDQLLDVGHGAPVRLRLERQLGYKHAKYVMAIDAVASLAGIGLGKGGYWEDNVDYDWYAGI
;
A
#
# COMPACT_ATOMS: atom_id res chain seq x y z
N TYR A 1 10.43 -0.66 3.68
CA TYR A 1 8.99 -0.90 3.91
C TYR A 1 8.37 -1.25 2.57
N TYR A 2 7.59 -2.32 2.51
CA TYR A 2 6.91 -2.73 1.28
C TYR A 2 5.52 -3.24 1.68
N GLU A 3 4.57 -3.06 0.77
CA GLU A 3 3.19 -3.51 0.90
C GLU A 3 2.78 -4.16 -0.42
N SER A 4 1.83 -5.08 -0.34
CA SER A 4 1.18 -5.62 -1.52
C SER A 4 -0.33 -5.61 -1.36
N ILE A 5 -1.00 -5.61 -2.51
CA ILE A 5 -2.45 -5.64 -2.67
C ILE A 5 -2.75 -6.58 -3.83
N ASP A 6 -3.94 -7.17 -3.85
CA ASP A 6 -4.36 -7.91 -5.03
C ASP A 6 -4.66 -6.98 -6.22
N LEU A 7 -4.73 -7.59 -7.41
CA LEU A 7 -4.94 -6.85 -8.65
C LEU A 7 -6.35 -6.22 -8.73
N ILE A 8 -7.35 -6.82 -8.09
CA ILE A 8 -8.73 -6.33 -8.11
C ILE A 8 -8.82 -5.02 -7.31
N ASP A 9 -8.25 -5.00 -6.11
CA ASP A 9 -8.14 -3.81 -5.27
C ASP A 9 -7.25 -2.75 -5.92
N ALA A 10 -6.17 -3.14 -6.60
CA ALA A 10 -5.31 -2.21 -7.34
C ALA A 10 -6.07 -1.45 -8.45
N PHE A 11 -7.01 -2.11 -9.12
CA PHE A 11 -7.84 -1.51 -10.17
C PHE A 11 -9.15 -0.89 -9.65
N HIS A 12 -9.44 -0.98 -8.36
CA HIS A 12 -10.64 -0.37 -7.80
C HIS A 12 -10.58 1.17 -7.99
N PRO A 13 -11.66 1.84 -8.43
CA PRO A 13 -11.62 3.26 -8.78
C PRO A 13 -11.31 4.21 -7.62
N GLN A 14 -11.42 3.73 -6.37
CA GLN A 14 -11.05 4.49 -5.17
C GLN A 14 -9.60 4.27 -4.74
N THR A 15 -8.88 3.36 -5.39
CA THR A 15 -7.45 3.13 -5.14
C THR A 15 -6.66 4.15 -5.92
N ILE A 16 -5.95 5.04 -5.22
CA ILE A 16 -5.24 6.16 -5.85
C ILE A 16 -3.83 6.33 -5.29
N LEU A 17 -2.96 6.90 -6.13
CA LEU A 17 -1.70 7.48 -5.69
C LEU A 17 -1.92 8.96 -5.41
N ALA A 18 -1.91 9.32 -4.13
CA ALA A 18 -2.15 10.68 -3.68
C ALA A 18 -0.82 11.42 -3.52
N TRP A 19 -0.72 12.59 -4.17
CA TRP A 19 0.37 13.55 -4.05
C TRP A 19 -0.05 14.84 -3.32
N GLY A 20 -1.33 14.95 -2.99
CA GLY A 20 -1.91 16.08 -2.27
C GLY A 20 -3.00 15.66 -1.28
N MET A 21 -3.23 16.52 -0.29
CA MET A 21 -4.23 16.37 0.76
C MET A 21 -4.77 17.75 1.14
N ASN A 22 -6.10 17.90 1.21
CA ASN A 22 -6.77 19.15 1.58
C ASN A 22 -6.29 20.36 0.74
N ASP A 23 -6.31 20.21 -0.59
CA ASP A 23 -5.88 21.24 -1.56
C ASP A 23 -4.42 21.71 -1.44
N GLN A 24 -3.58 20.93 -0.75
CA GLN A 24 -2.16 21.19 -0.59
C GLN A 24 -1.32 19.98 -1.01
N LEU A 25 -0.06 20.22 -1.35
CA LEU A 25 0.90 19.13 -1.53
C LEU A 25 1.02 18.34 -0.22
N LEU A 26 1.24 17.04 -0.35
CA LEU A 26 1.47 16.19 0.80
C LEU A 26 2.70 16.68 1.58
N ASP A 27 2.63 16.68 2.91
CA ASP A 27 3.81 16.89 3.74
C ASP A 27 4.56 15.56 3.99
N VAL A 28 5.76 15.66 4.56
CA VAL A 28 6.58 14.49 4.86
C VAL A 28 5.86 13.55 5.84
N GLY A 29 5.23 14.05 6.91
CA GLY A 29 4.56 13.21 7.92
C GLY A 29 3.42 12.35 7.36
N HIS A 30 2.77 12.82 6.30
CA HIS A 30 1.70 12.12 5.61
C HIS A 30 2.20 11.21 4.48
N GLY A 31 3.49 11.25 4.12
CA GLY A 31 4.10 10.35 3.16
C GLY A 31 4.51 10.97 1.82
N ALA A 32 4.85 12.27 1.79
CA ALA A 32 5.32 12.95 0.57
C ALA A 32 6.53 12.23 -0.07
N PRO A 33 6.72 12.28 -1.40
CA PRO A 33 5.93 13.06 -2.35
C PRO A 33 4.63 12.36 -2.78
N VAL A 34 4.56 11.03 -2.63
CA VAL A 34 3.42 10.22 -3.06
C VAL A 34 3.14 9.14 -2.03
N ARG A 35 1.86 8.92 -1.73
CA ARG A 35 1.37 7.80 -0.91
C ARG A 35 0.30 7.00 -1.65
N LEU A 36 0.18 5.73 -1.30
CA LEU A 36 -0.95 4.89 -1.68
C LEU A 36 -2.16 5.22 -0.78
N ARG A 37 -3.34 5.28 -1.40
CA ARG A 37 -4.64 5.29 -0.74
C ARG A 37 -5.44 4.10 -1.22
N LEU A 38 -5.82 3.26 -0.28
CA LEU A 38 -6.51 1.99 -0.51
C LEU A 38 -7.78 1.99 0.34
N GLU A 39 -8.81 2.70 -0.10
CA GLU A 39 -9.94 3.11 0.75
C GLU A 39 -10.77 1.95 1.32
N ARG A 40 -10.66 0.76 0.72
CA ARG A 40 -11.36 -0.45 1.18
C ARG A 40 -10.61 -1.23 2.27
N GLN A 41 -9.39 -0.82 2.59
CA GLN A 41 -8.47 -1.54 3.46
C GLN A 41 -8.02 -0.66 4.63
N LEU A 42 -7.62 -1.30 5.74
CA LEU A 42 -7.13 -0.59 6.92
C LEU A 42 -5.88 0.26 6.64
N GLY A 43 -5.72 1.32 7.43
CA GLY A 43 -4.73 2.37 7.20
C GLY A 43 -3.27 1.91 7.16
N TYR A 44 -2.93 0.77 7.76
CA TYR A 44 -1.56 0.24 7.68
C TYR A 44 -1.21 -0.30 6.29
N LYS A 45 -2.19 -0.65 5.44
CA LYS A 45 -1.97 -1.02 4.03
C LYS A 45 -1.71 0.20 3.13
N HIS A 46 -1.85 1.43 3.65
CA HIS A 46 -1.66 2.66 2.89
C HIS A 46 -0.20 3.08 2.93
N ALA A 47 0.60 2.52 2.01
CA ALA A 47 2.02 2.79 1.92
C ALA A 47 2.34 4.28 1.76
N LYS A 48 3.22 4.79 2.62
CA LYS A 48 3.79 6.14 2.55
C LYS A 48 5.13 6.13 1.80
N TYR A 49 5.51 7.25 1.20
CA TYR A 49 6.80 7.40 0.51
C TYR A 49 6.98 6.40 -0.63
N VAL A 50 5.96 6.27 -1.49
CA VAL A 50 5.98 5.28 -2.58
C VAL A 50 7.06 5.63 -3.60
N MET A 51 8.00 4.70 -3.81
CA MET A 51 9.14 4.89 -4.71
C MET A 51 9.07 4.01 -5.97
N ALA A 52 8.43 2.85 -5.87
CA ALA A 52 8.33 1.87 -6.94
C ALA A 52 7.03 1.06 -6.79
N ILE A 53 6.52 0.56 -7.92
CA ILE A 53 5.38 -0.35 -8.00
C ILE A 53 5.76 -1.46 -8.97
N ASP A 54 5.74 -2.69 -8.49
CA ASP A 54 6.05 -3.88 -9.28
C ASP A 54 4.82 -4.77 -9.41
N ALA A 55 4.43 -5.08 -10.64
CA ALA A 55 3.39 -6.06 -10.92
C ALA A 55 4.02 -7.46 -10.99
N VAL A 56 3.62 -8.35 -10.09
CA VAL A 56 4.19 -9.69 -9.98
C VAL A 56 3.12 -10.77 -10.03
N ALA A 57 3.49 -11.95 -10.52
CA ALA A 57 2.58 -13.10 -10.59
C ALA A 57 2.40 -13.79 -9.22
N SER A 58 3.33 -13.60 -8.28
CA SER A 58 3.28 -14.19 -6.95
C SER A 58 4.12 -13.39 -5.96
N LEU A 59 3.67 -13.36 -4.71
CA LEU A 59 4.38 -12.74 -3.59
C LEU A 59 5.43 -13.67 -2.97
N ALA A 60 5.42 -14.97 -3.30
CA ALA A 60 6.29 -15.97 -2.66
C ALA A 60 7.80 -15.67 -2.77
N GLY A 61 8.21 -14.90 -3.78
CA GLY A 61 9.60 -14.47 -3.98
C GLY A 61 9.93 -13.07 -3.44
N ILE A 62 8.99 -12.39 -2.78
CA ILE A 62 9.14 -11.02 -2.28
C ILE A 62 9.13 -11.05 -0.75
N GLY A 63 10.16 -10.47 -0.13
CA GLY A 63 10.28 -10.47 1.34
C GLY A 63 10.34 -11.89 1.89
N LEU A 64 9.51 -12.18 2.91
CA LEU A 64 9.31 -13.53 3.45
C LEU A 64 8.10 -14.25 2.81
N GLY A 65 7.52 -13.67 1.76
CA GLY A 65 6.45 -14.28 0.98
C GLY A 65 5.05 -14.16 1.57
N LYS A 66 4.87 -13.43 2.70
CA LYS A 66 3.56 -13.26 3.34
C LYS A 66 2.80 -12.01 2.88
N GLY A 67 3.42 -11.18 2.03
CA GLY A 67 2.74 -10.13 1.28
C GLY A 67 2.85 -8.71 1.84
N GLY A 68 3.74 -8.47 2.79
CA GLY A 68 4.05 -7.12 3.22
C GLY A 68 4.93 -7.11 4.46
N TYR A 69 5.41 -5.93 4.84
CA TYR A 69 6.30 -5.80 5.99
C TYR A 69 5.60 -6.22 7.30
N TRP A 70 4.32 -5.88 7.47
CA TRP A 70 3.58 -6.19 8.69
C TRP A 70 3.19 -7.67 8.78
N GLU A 71 2.85 -8.27 7.65
CA GLU A 71 2.54 -9.69 7.52
C GLU A 71 3.79 -10.55 7.76
N ASP A 72 4.95 -10.10 7.24
CA ASP A 72 6.22 -10.82 7.39
C ASP A 72 6.72 -10.83 8.84
N ASN A 73 6.56 -9.73 9.58
CA ASN A 73 7.25 -9.52 10.86
C ASN A 73 6.33 -9.55 12.09
N VAL A 74 5.03 -9.31 11.91
CA VAL A 74 4.08 -9.13 13.03
C VAL A 74 2.83 -10.00 12.83
N ASP A 75 2.80 -10.86 11.80
CA ASP A 75 1.69 -11.76 11.46
C ASP A 75 0.32 -11.06 11.38
N TYR A 76 0.31 -9.83 10.83
CA TYR A 76 -0.94 -9.15 10.50
C TYR A 76 -1.65 -9.85 9.34
N ASP A 77 -2.98 -9.71 9.28
CA ASP A 77 -3.76 -10.24 8.16
C ASP A 77 -3.40 -9.52 6.85
N TRP A 78 -3.10 -10.29 5.81
CA TRP A 78 -2.73 -9.72 4.50
C TRP A 78 -3.89 -8.97 3.84
N TYR A 79 -5.12 -9.46 4.03
CA TYR A 79 -6.34 -8.78 3.62
C TYR A 79 -7.06 -8.26 4.85
N ALA A 80 -7.21 -6.94 4.93
CA ALA A 80 -7.84 -6.26 6.05
C ALA A 80 -8.85 -5.21 5.56
N GLY A 81 -9.70 -5.64 4.62
CA GLY A 81 -10.67 -4.79 3.96
C GLY A 81 -12.10 -5.34 4.00
N ILE A 82 -12.99 -4.65 3.30
CA ILE A 82 -14.39 -5.02 3.04
C ILE A 82 -14.63 -5.22 1.56
#